data_AF-A0A2V9RMW1-F1
#
_entry.id   AF-A0A2V9RMW1-F1
#
_cell.length_a   1.000
_cell.length_b   1.000
_cell.length_c   1.000
_cell.angle_alpha   90.00
_cell.angle_beta   90.00
_cell.angle_gamma   90.00
#
_symmetry.space_group_name_H-M   'P 1'
#
loop_
_entity.id
_entity.type
_entity.pdbx_description
1 polymer ?
#
loop_
_entity_poly.entity_id
_entity_poly.type
_entity_poly.pdbx_seq_one_letter_code
_entity_poly.pdbx_strand_id
1 'polypeptide(L)' 'MWLILRFLWNATRGHRLFPWRSPYLLWRIETYCGVKMTQIGFLEFWEFVWRERKHLWVFLKWTAEMDRYVHPKQQRV' A
#
# COMPACT_ATOMS: atom_id res chain seq x y z
N MET A 1 -4.24 -13.09 1.57
CA MET A 1 -3.85 -12.42 2.83
C MET A 1 -2.34 -12.15 2.92
N TRP A 2 -1.50 -13.19 2.86
CA TRP A 2 -0.05 -13.08 3.09
C TRP A 2 0.69 -12.14 2.13
N LEU A 3 0.32 -12.13 0.84
CA LEU A 3 0.91 -11.24 -0.15
C LEU A 3 0.67 -9.75 0.16
N ILE A 4 -0.52 -9.42 0.67
CA ILE A 4 -0.88 -8.05 1.06
C ILE A 4 -0.03 -7.60 2.25
N LEU A 5 0.13 -8.47 3.26
CA LEU A 5 0.96 -8.19 4.43
C LEU A 5 2.43 -8.00 4.04
N ARG A 6 2.95 -8.83 3.13
CA ARG A 6 4.31 -8.71 2.61
C ARG A 6 4.51 -7.43 1.79
N PHE A 7 3.54 -7.06 0.95
CA PHE A 7 3.55 -5.80 0.22
C PHE A 7 3.57 -4.61 1.18
N LEU A 8 2.64 -4.57 2.15
CA LEU A 8 2.60 -3.52 3.17
C LEU A 8 3.90 -3.43 3.95
N TRP A 9 4.49 -4.57 4.32
CA TRP A 9 5.78 -4.62 5.04
C TRP A 9 6.94 -4.03 4.23
N ASN A 10 6.94 -4.24 2.91
CA ASN A 10 7.91 -3.63 2.01
C ASN A 10 7.61 -2.15 1.76
N ALA A 11 6.34 -1.79 1.54
CA ALA A 11 5.90 -0.43 1.25
C ALA A 11 6.02 0.51 2.46
N THR A 12 6.00 -0.03 3.68
CA THR A 12 6.21 0.70 4.93
C THR A 12 7.61 0.50 5.50
N ARG A 13 8.56 -0.03 4.73
CA ARG A 13 9.93 -0.23 5.19
C ARG A 13 10.54 1.12 5.62
N GLY A 14 11.02 1.20 6.86
CA GLY A 14 11.49 2.44 7.51
C GLY A 14 10.41 3.19 8.32
N HIS A 15 9.12 2.91 8.09
CA HIS A 15 7.98 3.55 8.75
C HIS A 15 6.93 2.52 9.19
N ARG A 16 7.37 1.32 9.60
CA ARG A 16 6.48 0.17 9.87
C ARG A 16 5.45 0.44 10.97
N LEU A 17 5.83 1.23 11.98
CA LEU A 17 4.96 1.63 13.09
C LEU A 17 4.04 2.80 12.71
N PHE A 18 4.38 3.53 11.65
CA PHE A 18 3.72 4.77 11.23
C PHE A 18 3.45 4.72 9.73
N PRO A 19 2.53 3.87 9.23
CA PRO A 19 2.25 3.71 7.81
C PRO A 19 1.86 5.04 7.12
N TRP A 20 1.17 5.94 7.83
CA TRP A 20 0.83 7.29 7.38
C TRP A 20 2.04 8.23 7.22
N ARG A 21 3.26 7.81 7.60
CA ARG A 21 4.50 8.54 7.33
C ARG A 21 5.29 7.93 6.18
N SER A 22 4.88 6.79 5.63
CA SER A 22 5.59 6.20 4.49
C SER A 22 5.22 6.94 3.20
N PRO A 23 6.12 7.76 2.62
CA PRO A 23 5.81 8.51 1.39
C PRO A 23 5.48 7.57 0.22
N TYR A 24 6.10 6.39 0.17
CA TYR A 24 5.83 5.40 -0.87
C TYR A 24 4.41 4.82 -0.77
N LEU A 25 3.97 4.46 0.45
CA LEU A 25 2.63 3.94 0.65
C LEU A 25 1.57 5.01 0.34
N LEU A 26 1.79 6.23 0.84
CA LEU A 26 0.90 7.36 0.60
C LEU A 26 0.77 7.66 -0.90
N TRP A 27 1.89 7.69 -1.63
CA TRP A 27 1.89 7.91 -3.07
C TRP A 27 1.12 6.81 -3.84
N ARG A 28 1.26 5.55 -3.43
CA ARG A 28 0.52 4.43 -4.02
C ARG A 28 -0.99 4.59 -3.81
N ILE A 29 -1.41 5.00 -2.62
CA ILE A 29 -2.81 5.23 -2.28
C ILE A 29 -3.34 6.47 -3.03
N GLU A 30 -2.56 7.55 -3.07
CA GLU A 30 -2.89 8.79 -3.80
C GLU A 30 -3.11 8.55 -5.29
N THR A 31 -2.26 7.73 -5.92
CA THR A 31 -2.40 7.40 -7.34
C THR A 31 -3.70 6.63 -7.64
N TYR A 32 -4.11 5.74 -6.74
CA TYR A 32 -5.29 4.90 -6.96
C TYR A 32 -6.59 5.59 -6.58
N CYS A 33 -6.60 6.32 -5.47
CA CYS A 33 -7.79 7.00 -4.96
C CYS A 33 -7.96 8.43 -5.51
N GLY A 34 -6.91 9.00 -6.12
CA GLY A 34 -6.94 10.38 -6.64
C GLY A 34 -7.00 11.46 -5.55
N VAL A 35 -6.81 11.08 -4.29
CA VAL A 35 -6.86 11.98 -3.13
C VAL A 35 -5.44 12.29 -2.68
N LYS A 36 -5.16 13.57 -2.45
CA LYS A 36 -3.84 14.03 -2.02
C LYS A 36 -3.49 13.51 -0.63
N MET A 37 -2.52 12.60 -0.53
CA MET A 37 -2.15 11.92 0.73
C MET A 37 -0.91 12.53 1.40
N THR A 38 -0.29 13.55 0.78
CA THR A 38 1.01 14.11 1.18
C THR A 38 1.02 14.82 2.54
N GLN A 39 -0.13 15.09 3.15
CA GLN A 39 -0.23 15.77 4.46
C GLN A 39 -1.28 15.15 5.39
N ILE A 40 -1.66 13.89 5.17
CA ILE A 40 -2.70 13.26 5.96
C ILE A 40 -2.21 12.97 7.40
N GLY A 41 -2.97 13.42 8.39
CA GLY A 41 -2.72 13.13 9.80
C GLY A 41 -3.05 11.69 10.19
N PHE A 42 -2.75 11.30 11.42
CA PHE A 42 -3.06 9.96 11.95
C PHE A 42 -4.56 9.64 11.87
N LEU A 43 -5.41 10.56 12.36
CA LEU A 43 -6.87 10.38 12.39
C LEU A 43 -7.45 10.32 10.98
N GLU A 44 -7.09 11.28 10.14
CA GLU A 44 -7.56 11.36 8.75
C GLU A 44 -7.17 10.11 7.95
N PHE A 45 -5.96 9.58 8.17
CA PHE A 45 -5.52 8.34 7.53
C PHE A 45 -6.39 7.16 7.93
N TRP A 46 -6.68 7.01 9.23
CA TRP A 46 -7.52 5.91 9.71
C TRP A 46 -8.98 6.05 9.27
N GLU A 47 -9.53 7.27 9.29
CA GLU A 47 -10.87 7.55 8.78
C GLU A 47 -10.97 7.22 7.28
N PHE A 48 -9.98 7.64 6.49
CA PHE A 48 -9.89 7.34 5.08
C PHE A 48 -9.80 5.83 4.82
N VAL A 49 -8.89 5.13 5.53
CA VAL A 49 -8.73 3.68 5.40
C VAL A 49 -10.03 2.96 5.75
N TRP A 50 -10.76 3.44 6.76
CA TRP A 50 -12.04 2.86 7.14
C TRP A 50 -13.14 3.12 6.12
N ARG A 51 -13.23 4.34 5.60
CA ARG A 51 -14.21 4.76 4.59
C ARG A 51 -14.01 4.03 3.27
N GLU A 52 -12.77 4.01 2.77
CA GLU A 52 -12.40 3.42 1.48
C GLU A 52 -11.97 1.95 1.60
N ARG A 53 -12.20 1.29 2.76
CA ARG A 53 -11.70 -0.06 3.06
C ARG A 53 -11.95 -1.07 1.94
N LYS A 54 -13.12 -1.02 1.28
CA LYS A 54 -13.45 -1.96 0.20
C LYS A 54 -12.57 -1.73 -1.04
N HIS A 55 -12.40 -0.48 -1.43
CA HIS A 55 -11.57 -0.09 -2.58
C HIS A 55 -10.09 -0.34 -2.31
N LEU A 56 -9.61 0.06 -1.11
CA LEU A 56 -8.26 -0.24 -0.64
C LEU A 56 -7.97 -1.73 -0.60
N TRP A 57 -8.93 -2.56 -0.19
CA TRP A 57 -8.76 -4.01 -0.17
C TRP A 57 -8.54 -4.61 -1.56
N VAL A 58 -9.35 -4.20 -2.54
CA VAL A 58 -9.21 -4.64 -3.94
C VAL A 58 -7.88 -4.14 -4.52
N PHE A 59 -7.53 -2.88 -4.27
CA PHE A 59 -6.26 -2.28 -4.67
C PHE A 59 -5.05 -3.01 -4.09
N LEU A 60 -5.03 -3.24 -2.78
CA LEU A 60 -3.91 -3.92 -2.12
C LEU A 60 -3.79 -5.36 -2.59
N LYS A 61 -4.90 -6.06 -2.83
CA LYS A 61 -4.88 -7.41 -3.42
C LYS A 61 -4.26 -7.39 -4.81
N TRP A 62 -4.71 -6.50 -5.68
CA TRP A 62 -4.17 -6.36 -7.03
C TRP A 62 -2.68 -5.97 -7.01
N THR A 63 -2.27 -5.03 -6.16
CA THR A 63 -0.88 -4.60 -6.05
C THR A 63 0.03 -5.72 -5.53
N ALA A 64 -0.47 -6.53 -4.59
CA ALA A 64 0.23 -7.69 -4.08
C ALA A 64 0.34 -8.82 -5.12
N GLU A 65 -0.60 -8.92 -6.06
CA GLU A 65 -0.48 -9.80 -7.22
C GLU A 65 0.55 -9.26 -8.23
N MET A 66 0.58 -7.94 -8.47
CA MET A 66 1.57 -7.26 -9.32
C MET A 66 3.02 -7.47 -8.85
N ASP A 67 3.28 -7.53 -7.54
CA ASP A 67 4.63 -7.83 -6.97
C ASP A 67 5.22 -9.13 -7.54
N ARG A 68 4.37 -10.13 -7.85
CA ARG A 68 4.79 -11.41 -8.45
C ARG A 68 5.23 -11.27 -9.91
N TYR A 69 4.69 -10.28 -10.62
CA TYR A 69 5.05 -9.99 -12.01
C TYR A 69 6.28 -9.07 -12.10
N VAL A 70 6.46 -8.15 -11.15
CA VAL A 70 7.62 -7.23 -11.10
C VAL A 70 8.90 -7.94 -10.69
N HIS A 71 8.78 -8.94 -9.81
CA HIS A 71 9.85 -9.88 -9.51
C HIS A 71 9.52 -11.23 -10.14
N PRO A 72 9.61 -11.36 -11.49
CA PRO A 72 9.54 -12.69 -12.08
C PRO A 72 10.65 -13.48 -11.38
N LYS A 73 10.30 -14.62 -10.76
CA LYS A 73 11.30 -15.58 -10.31
C LYS A 73 12.26 -15.69 -11.48
N GLN A 74 13.49 -15.21 -11.32
CA GLN A 74 14.52 -15.40 -12.32
C GLN A 74 14.59 -16.90 -12.49
N GLN A 75 13.97 -17.41 -13.56
CA GLN A 75 14.20 -18.74 -14.06
C GLN A 75 15.67 -18.73 -14.41
N ARG A 76 16.50 -19.17 -13.46
CA ARG A 76 17.84 -19.60 -13.76
C ARG A 76 17.65 -20.79 -14.69
N VAL A 77 17.80 -20.49 -15.98
CA VAL A 77 18.00 -21.46 -17.06
C VAL A 77 19.32 -22.16 -16.81
#